data_AF-A0A357D1V5-F1
#
_entry.id   AF-A0A357D1V5-F1
#
_cell.length_a   1.000
_cell.length_b   1.000
_cell.length_c   1.000
_cell.angle_alpha   90.00
_cell.angle_beta   90.00
_cell.angle_gamma   90.00
#
_symmetry.space_group_name_H-M   'P 1'
#
loop_
_entity.id
_entity.type
_entity.pdbx_description
1 polymer ?
#
loop_
_entity_poly.entity_id
_entity_poly.type
_entity_poly.pdbx_seq_one_letter_code
_entity_poly.pdbx_strand_id
1 'polypeptide(L)'
;MDLTPWDFEQLQPGEFLQLWDGYIWRQEQQEDMLAYFVSCLMNVSGKSLKRRITPKELLKPLREPKKPRDRKADEEYLKDKFGLKGGF
;
A
#
# COMPACT_ATOMS: atom_id res chain seq x y z
N MET A 1 16.97 12.21 -2.28
CA MET A 1 17.84 12.37 -1.10
C MET A 1 18.73 11.16 -1.12
N ASP A 2 20.02 11.37 -1.32
CA ASP A 2 20.97 10.28 -1.35
C ASP A 2 21.64 10.23 0.02
N LEU A 3 20.92 9.64 0.98
CA LEU A 3 21.47 9.31 2.29
C LEU A 3 22.39 8.11 2.13
N THR A 4 23.60 8.19 2.68
CA THR A 4 24.42 6.99 2.81
C THR A 4 23.81 6.08 3.87
N PRO A 5 24.10 4.77 3.84
CA PRO A 5 23.67 3.86 4.91
C PRO A 5 24.07 4.36 6.32
N TRP A 6 25.24 4.99 6.43
CA TRP A 6 25.76 5.51 7.71
C TRP A 6 25.02 6.76 8.21
N ASP A 7 24.54 7.61 7.30
CA ASP A 7 23.71 8.76 7.65
C ASP A 7 22.32 8.30 8.08
N PHE A 8 21.80 7.24 7.45
CA PHE A 8 20.50 6.68 7.80
C PHE A 8 20.49 6.06 9.20
N GLU A 9 21.56 5.36 9.60
CA GLU A 9 21.68 4.77 10.94
C GLU A 9 21.70 5.82 12.06
N GLN A 10 22.09 7.05 11.76
CA GLN A 10 22.16 8.14 12.74
C GLN A 10 20.89 8.98 12.84
N LEU A 11 19.86 8.70 12.02
CA LEU A 11 18.62 9.45 12.04
C LEU A 11 17.92 9.35 13.40
N GLN A 12 17.49 10.49 13.92
CA GLN A 12 16.58 10.50 15.04
C GLN A 12 15.20 9.98 14.60
N PRO A 13 14.41 9.40 15.51
CA PRO A 13 13.07 8.90 15.18
C PRO A 13 12.19 9.94 14.47
N GLY A 14 12.27 11.21 14.87
CA GLY A 14 11.51 12.29 14.24
C GLY A 14 11.93 12.57 12.80
N GLU A 15 13.23 12.55 12.52
CA GLU A 15 13.78 12.75 11.17
C GLU A 15 13.41 11.58 10.26
N PHE A 16 13.49 10.35 10.77
CA PHE A 16 13.04 9.16 10.06
C PHE A 16 11.55 9.25 9.68
N LEU A 17 10.68 9.65 10.62
CA LEU A 17 9.25 9.79 10.34
C LEU A 17 8.97 10.84 9.27
N GLN A 18 9.68 11.97 9.28
CA GLN A 18 9.54 12.99 8.23
C GLN A 18 9.98 12.46 6.85
N LEU A 19 11.06 11.67 6.79
CA LEU A 19 11.50 11.03 5.55
C LEU A 19 10.47 10.01 5.04
N TRP A 20 9.90 9.23 5.96
CA TRP A 20 8.85 8.27 5.68
C TRP A 20 7.60 8.96 5.11
N ASP A 21 7.12 10.01 5.77
CA ASP A 21 5.95 10.77 5.32
C ASP A 21 6.19 11.39 3.94
N GLY A 22 7.38 11.94 3.71
CA GLY A 22 7.77 12.47 2.41
C GLY A 22 7.87 11.38 1.33
N TYR A 23 8.30 10.16 1.69
CA TYR A 23 8.31 9.02 0.78
C TYR A 23 6.89 8.60 0.39
N ILE A 24 6.00 8.46 1.36
CA ILE A 24 4.59 8.12 1.13
C ILE A 24 3.94 9.18 0.24
N TRP A 25 4.17 10.46 0.52
CA TRP A 25 3.66 11.55 -0.33
C TRP A 25 4.14 11.44 -1.78
N ARG A 26 5.44 11.19 -2.01
CA ARG A 26 5.96 11.02 -3.38
C ARG A 26 5.36 9.82 -4.08
N GLN A 27 5.19 8.72 -3.35
CA GLN A 27 4.57 7.52 -3.89
C GLN A 27 3.12 7.80 -4.31
N GLU A 28 2.34 8.50 -3.48
CA GLU A 28 0.97 8.89 -3.82
C GLU A 28 0.91 9.78 -5.06
N GLN A 29 1.81 10.77 -5.20
CA GLN A 29 1.88 11.62 -6.40
C GLN A 29 2.17 10.80 -7.67
N GLN A 30 3.08 9.83 -7.57
CA GLN A 30 3.41 8.95 -8.70
C GLN A 30 2.23 8.05 -9.07
N GLU A 31 1.54 7.48 -8.08
CA GLU A 31 0.34 6.67 -8.27
C GLU A 31 -0.79 7.48 -8.91
N ASP A 32 -1.03 8.72 -8.47
CA ASP A 32 -2.03 9.62 -9.06
C ASP A 32 -1.76 9.88 -10.54
N MET A 33 -0.52 10.20 -10.89
CA MET A 33 -0.10 10.43 -12.27
C MET A 33 -0.29 9.18 -13.13
N LEU A 34 0.13 8.01 -12.63
CA LEU A 34 -0.04 6.74 -13.33
C LEU A 34 -1.52 6.41 -13.53
N ALA A 35 -2.34 6.55 -12.49
CA ALA A 35 -3.77 6.30 -12.56
C ALA A 35 -4.46 7.21 -13.58
N TYR A 36 -4.04 8.47 -13.69
CA TYR A 36 -4.51 9.37 -14.73
C TYR A 36 -4.26 8.80 -16.12
N PHE A 37 -3.00 8.55 -16.48
CA PHE A 37 -2.64 8.09 -17.83
C PHE A 37 -3.22 6.71 -18.16
N VAL A 38 -3.22 5.79 -17.19
CA VAL A 38 -3.82 4.46 -17.37
C VAL A 38 -5.32 4.58 -17.60
N SER A 39 -6.02 5.44 -16.87
CA SER A 39 -7.46 5.65 -17.09
C SER A 39 -7.75 6.18 -18.50
N CYS A 40 -6.93 7.09 -19.02
CA CYS A 40 -7.03 7.59 -20.38
C CYS A 40 -6.81 6.47 -21.39
N LEU A 41 -5.74 5.68 -21.23
CA LEU A 41 -5.43 4.57 -22.12
C LEU A 41 -6.54 3.51 -22.14
N MET A 42 -7.05 3.13 -20.98
CA MET A 42 -8.13 2.15 -20.86
C MET A 42 -9.42 2.66 -21.52
N ASN A 43 -9.77 3.93 -21.31
CA ASN A 43 -11.00 4.50 -21.87
C ASN A 43 -10.94 4.69 -23.39
N VAL A 44 -9.76 4.89 -23.97
CA VAL A 44 -9.58 5.01 -25.43
C VAL A 44 -9.49 3.63 -26.09
N SER A 45 -8.71 2.71 -25.50
CA SER A 45 -8.41 1.41 -26.11
C SER A 45 -9.42 0.31 -25.75
N GLY A 46 -10.19 0.50 -24.68
CA GLY A 46 -11.09 -0.52 -24.13
C GLY A 46 -12.38 -0.65 -24.91
N LYS A 47 -12.37 -1.39 -26.03
CA LYS A 47 -13.59 -1.73 -26.80
C LYS A 47 -14.65 -2.49 -25.98
N SER A 48 -14.23 -3.14 -24.90
CA SER A 48 -15.06 -3.97 -24.02
C SER A 48 -15.45 -3.29 -22.70
N LEU A 49 -15.02 -2.04 -22.47
CA LEU A 49 -15.42 -1.32 -21.26
C LEU A 49 -16.88 -0.84 -21.38
N LYS A 50 -17.75 -1.40 -20.53
CA LYS A 50 -19.17 -1.01 -20.45
C LYS A 50 -19.36 0.46 -20.02
N ARG A 51 -18.39 1.01 -19.32
CA ARG A 51 -18.37 2.41 -18.85
C ARG A 51 -16.94 2.90 -18.73
N ARG A 52 -16.79 4.23 -18.73
CA ARG A 52 -15.49 4.87 -18.47
C ARG A 52 -15.03 4.59 -17.04
N ILE A 53 -13.74 4.35 -16.90
CA ILE A 53 -13.03 4.22 -15.61
C ILE A 53 -12.40 5.55 -15.26
N THR A 54 -12.50 5.94 -13.98
CA THR A 54 -11.84 7.13 -13.44
C THR A 54 -10.53 6.78 -12.74
N PRO A 55 -9.56 7.72 -12.63
CA PRO A 55 -8.33 7.50 -11.86
C PRO A 55 -8.62 7.09 -10.41
N LYS A 56 -9.65 7.68 -9.79
CA LYS A 56 -10.06 7.38 -8.42
C LYS A 56 -10.43 5.91 -8.22
N GLU A 57 -11.06 5.29 -9.22
CA GLU A 57 -11.42 3.87 -9.17
C GLU A 57 -10.20 2.96 -9.28
N LEU A 58 -9.18 3.37 -10.04
CA LEU A 58 -7.90 2.65 -10.12
C LEU A 58 -7.11 2.74 -8.82
N LEU A 59 -7.18 3.88 -8.12
CA LEU A 59 -6.47 4.12 -6.87
C LEU A 59 -7.15 3.51 -5.64
N LYS A 60 -8.46 3.22 -5.74
CA LYS A 60 -9.26 2.72 -4.62
C LYS A 60 -8.64 1.51 -3.91
N PRO A 61 -8.16 0.46 -4.62
CA PRO A 61 -7.55 -0.70 -3.96
C PRO A 61 -6.23 -0.39 -3.23
N LEU A 62 -5.52 0.68 -3.62
CA LEU A 62 -4.27 1.10 -2.99
C LEU A 62 -4.52 1.94 -1.73
N ARG A 63 -5.62 2.71 -1.72
CA ARG A 63 -5.97 3.66 -0.65
C ARG A 63 -6.97 3.15 0.35
N GLU A 64 -7.67 2.06 0.05
CA GLU A 64 -8.59 1.45 1.01
C GLU A 64 -7.80 0.98 2.24
N PRO A 65 -8.15 1.48 3.44
CA PRO A 65 -7.56 0.94 4.65
C PRO A 65 -7.88 -0.55 4.68
N LYS A 66 -6.83 -1.38 4.73
CA LYS A 66 -6.99 -2.83 4.87
C LYS A 66 -7.95 -3.06 6.02
N LYS A 67 -8.98 -3.89 5.79
CA LYS A 67 -9.96 -4.24 6.83
C LYS A 67 -9.20 -4.56 8.12
N PRO A 68 -9.65 -4.04 9.29
CA PRO A 68 -9.00 -4.32 10.55
C PRO A 68 -8.86 -5.83 10.67
N ARG A 69 -7.61 -6.28 10.73
CA ARG A 69 -7.26 -7.68 10.77
C ARG A 69 -7.79 -8.24 12.08
N ASP A 70 -8.66 -9.25 12.03
CA ASP A 70 -9.17 -9.89 13.23
C ASP A 70 -8.04 -10.73 13.85
N ARG A 71 -7.30 -10.08 14.77
CA ARG A 71 -6.14 -10.68 15.43
C ARG A 71 -6.49 -12.00 16.10
N LYS A 72 -7.71 -12.16 16.63
CA LYS A 72 -8.12 -13.40 17.30
C LYS A 72 -8.36 -14.52 16.31
N ALA A 73 -9.04 -14.24 15.20
CA ALA A 73 -9.26 -15.23 14.15
C ALA A 73 -7.93 -15.72 13.54
N ASP A 74 -6.99 -14.80 13.33
CA ASP A 74 -5.67 -15.14 12.81
C ASP A 74 -4.82 -15.91 13.81
N GLU A 75 -4.86 -15.54 15.09
CA GLU A 75 -4.18 -16.27 16.15
C GLU A 75 -4.71 -17.70 16.26
N GLU A 76 -6.03 -17.90 16.13
CA GLU A 76 -6.64 -19.21 16.18
C GLU A 76 -6.30 -20.06 14.95
N TYR A 77 -6.31 -19.46 13.75
CA TYR A 77 -5.84 -20.10 12.52
C TYR A 77 -4.37 -20.51 12.61
N LEU A 78 -3.50 -19.65 13.14
CA LEU A 78 -2.08 -19.95 13.31
C LEU A 78 -1.85 -21.04 14.35
N LYS A 79 -2.58 -21.01 15.48
CA LYS A 79 -2.50 -22.07 16.50
C LYS A 79 -2.92 -23.44 15.96
N ASP A 80 -3.95 -23.48 15.11
CA ASP A 80 -4.38 -24.72 14.44
C ASP A 80 -3.34 -25.19 13.41
N LYS A 81 -2.90 -24.30 12.52
CA LYS A 81 -1.94 -24.61 11.44
C LYS A 81 -0.57 -25.09 11.95
N PHE A 82 -0.11 -24.56 13.07
CA PHE A 82 1.18 -24.92 13.67
C PHE A 82 1.05 -25.94 14.81
N GLY A 83 -0.15 -26.50 15.04
CA GLY A 83 -0.37 -27.52 16.07
C GLY A 83 -0.14 -27.03 17.50
N LEU A 84 -0.28 -25.73 17.75
CA LEU A 84 -0.09 -25.08 19.05
C LEU A 84 -1.37 -25.10 19.91
N LYS A 85 -2.49 -25.66 19.39
CA LYS A 85 -3.69 -26.00 20.18
C LYS A 85 -3.41 -27.25 21.02
N GLY A 86 -2.54 -27.12 22.01
CA GLY A 86 -2.15 -28.22 22.89
C GLY A 86 -0.68 -28.15 23.25
N GLY A 87 -0.30 -27.14 24.03
CA GLY A 87 0.97 -27.21 24.76
C GLY A 87 0.86 -28.27 25.85
N PHE A 88 1.85 -29.17 25.90
CA PHE A 88 2.29 -29.77 27.16
C PHE A 88 2.84 -28.68 28.09
#